data_AF-A0A1G9RRD0-F1
#
_entry.id   AF-A0A1G9RRD0-F1
#
_cell.length_a   1.000
_cell.length_b   1.000
_cell.length_c   1.000
_cell.angle_alpha   90.00
_cell.angle_beta   90.00
_cell.angle_gamma   90.00
#
_symmetry.space_group_name_H-M   'P 1'
#
loop_
_entity.id
_entity.type
_entity.pdbx_description
1 polymer ?
#
loop_
_entity_poly.entity_id
_entity_poly.type
_entity_poly.pdbx_seq_one_letter_code
_entity_poly.pdbx_strand_id
1 'polypeptide(L)'
;MTPTPTADELNALLCQADPMGTGCAQDAGTQDEYWTQARDAAEAIAAGTPARQALVQAFEEAFWPGCLQGDRAQAALQRVLDAPAPQPGAR
;
A
#
# COMPACT_ATOMS: atom_id res chain seq x y z
N MET A 1 9.71 2.38 -18.68
CA MET A 1 9.55 1.33 -17.65
C MET A 1 9.44 2.07 -16.33
N THR A 2 8.25 2.14 -15.76
CA THR A 2 8.06 2.72 -14.41
C THR A 2 8.75 1.78 -13.43
N PRO A 3 9.60 2.27 -12.51
CA PRO A 3 10.21 1.41 -11.51
C PRO A 3 9.14 0.72 -10.66
N THR A 4 9.32 -0.58 -10.41
CA THR A 4 8.50 -1.35 -9.46
C THR A 4 8.69 -0.74 -8.08
N PRO A 5 7.62 -0.35 -7.36
CA PRO A 5 7.74 0.18 -6.02
C PRO A 5 8.21 -0.93 -5.06
N THR A 6 9.08 -0.56 -4.12
CA THR A 6 9.54 -1.44 -3.05
C THR A 6 8.51 -1.54 -1.92
N ALA A 7 8.69 -2.53 -1.05
CA ALA A 7 7.82 -2.74 0.12
C ALA A 7 7.81 -1.53 1.06
N ASP A 8 8.97 -0.90 1.29
CA ASP A 8 9.10 0.25 2.18
C ASP A 8 8.31 1.46 1.66
N GLU A 9 8.43 1.72 0.36
CA GLU A 9 7.72 2.79 -0.33
C GLU A 9 6.20 2.57 -0.31
N LEU A 10 5.75 1.33 -0.60
CA LEU A 10 4.34 0.98 -0.53
C LEU A 10 3.79 1.09 0.88
N ASN A 11 4.54 0.65 1.88
CA ASN A 11 4.15 0.72 3.28
C ASN A 11 3.99 2.18 3.74
N ALA A 12 4.94 3.06 3.39
CA ALA A 12 4.83 4.49 3.68
C ALA A 12 3.61 5.16 3.01
N LEU A 13 3.31 4.77 1.76
CA LEU A 13 2.12 5.27 1.05
C LEU A 13 0.82 4.72 1.66
N LEU A 14 0.79 3.45 2.04
CA LEU A 14 -0.37 2.82 2.68
C LEU A 14 -0.63 3.43 4.06
N CYS A 15 0.41 3.68 4.85
CA CYS A 15 0.29 4.35 6.13
C CYS A 15 -0.23 5.79 6.01
N GLN A 16 0.23 6.55 5.00
CA GLN A 16 -0.32 7.89 4.73
C GLN A 16 -1.77 7.86 4.26
N ALA A 17 -2.13 6.89 3.42
CA ALA A 17 -3.48 6.77 2.87
C ALA A 17 -4.48 6.18 3.89
N ASP A 18 -3.98 5.38 4.83
CA ASP A 18 -4.70 4.68 5.89
C ASP A 18 -6.03 4.05 5.41
N PRO A 19 -5.96 3.08 4.48
CA PRO A 19 -7.14 2.49 3.86
C PRO A 19 -8.04 1.76 4.87
N MET A 20 -7.46 1.24 5.95
CA MET A 20 -8.20 0.51 7.00
C MET A 20 -8.58 1.41 8.20
N GLY A 21 -8.13 2.67 8.22
CA GLY A 21 -8.47 3.60 9.30
C GLY A 21 -7.82 3.24 10.64
N THR A 22 -6.67 2.58 10.62
CA THR A 22 -5.97 2.11 11.83
C THR A 22 -5.28 3.23 12.59
N GLY A 23 -5.12 4.40 11.95
CA GLY A 23 -4.48 5.55 12.55
C GLY A 23 -2.99 5.68 12.21
N CYS A 24 -2.44 4.85 11.31
CA CYS A 24 -1.03 4.90 10.93
C CYS A 24 -0.57 6.29 10.45
N ALA A 25 -1.47 7.06 9.82
CA ALA A 25 -1.17 8.42 9.38
C ALA A 25 -0.95 9.44 10.52
N GLN A 26 -1.34 9.10 11.75
CA GLN A 26 -1.38 10.02 12.90
C GLN A 26 -0.27 9.76 13.91
N ASP A 27 0.25 8.53 13.99
CA ASP A 27 1.27 8.12 14.97
C ASP A 27 2.57 7.75 14.25
N ALA A 28 3.61 8.57 14.40
CA ALA A 28 4.91 8.34 13.75
C ALA A 28 5.62 7.04 14.23
N GLY A 29 5.09 6.39 15.27
CA GLY A 29 5.61 5.15 15.84
C GLY A 29 5.03 3.86 15.24
N THR A 30 4.01 3.94 14.38
CA THR A 30 3.36 2.75 13.80
C THR A 30 3.64 2.57 12.31
N GLN A 31 4.79 3.07 11.84
CA GLN A 31 5.22 3.03 10.44
C GLN A 31 5.30 1.63 9.84
N ASP A 32 5.15 0.54 10.59
CA ASP A 32 5.18 -0.85 10.08
C ASP A 32 3.79 -1.53 9.98
N GLU A 33 2.69 -0.81 10.22
CA GLU A 33 1.34 -1.41 10.27
C GLU A 33 0.92 -2.16 8.98
N TYR A 34 1.39 -1.69 7.82
CA TYR A 34 1.06 -2.30 6.53
C TYR A 34 2.25 -3.02 5.88
N TRP A 35 3.32 -3.29 6.65
CA TRP A 35 4.57 -3.82 6.08
C TRP A 35 4.35 -5.16 5.38
N THR A 36 3.59 -6.06 5.99
CA THR A 36 3.30 -7.38 5.40
C THR A 36 2.55 -7.25 4.07
N GLN A 37 1.51 -6.41 4.04
CA GLN A 37 0.71 -6.18 2.83
C GLN A 37 1.54 -5.49 1.75
N ALA A 38 2.42 -4.55 2.14
CA ALA A 38 3.29 -3.84 1.24
C ALA A 38 4.36 -4.76 0.63
N ARG A 39 4.95 -5.66 1.41
CA ARG A 39 5.89 -6.67 0.89
C ARG A 39 5.21 -7.58 -0.11
N ASP A 40 4.09 -8.19 0.27
CA ASP A 40 3.42 -9.19 -0.56
C ASP A 40 2.90 -8.53 -1.86
N ALA A 41 2.43 -7.27 -1.79
CA ALA A 41 2.07 -6.50 -2.97
C ALA A 41 3.30 -6.16 -3.84
N ALA A 42 4.43 -5.74 -3.27
CA ALA A 42 5.66 -5.44 -4.02
C ALA A 42 6.16 -6.68 -4.80
N GLU A 43 6.15 -7.85 -4.15
CA GLU A 43 6.55 -9.12 -4.77
C GLU A 43 5.61 -9.50 -5.92
N ALA A 44 4.30 -9.37 -5.73
CA ALA A 44 3.32 -9.65 -6.78
C ALA A 44 3.45 -8.68 -7.97
N ILE A 45 3.75 -7.39 -7.71
CA ILE A 45 4.00 -6.40 -8.77
C ILE A 45 5.29 -6.73 -9.52
N ALA A 46 6.36 -7.11 -8.82
CA ALA A 46 7.61 -7.56 -9.44
C ALA A 46 7.41 -8.80 -10.31
N ALA A 47 6.47 -9.68 -9.96
CA ALA A 47 6.06 -10.83 -10.75
C ALA A 47 5.14 -10.48 -11.96
N GLY A 48 4.77 -9.20 -12.14
CA GLY A 48 3.95 -8.72 -13.26
C GLY A 48 2.46 -8.55 -12.95
N THR A 49 2.05 -8.72 -11.69
CA THR A 49 0.66 -8.46 -11.27
C THR A 49 0.39 -6.96 -11.29
N PRO A 50 -0.77 -6.50 -11.82
CA PRO A 50 -1.13 -5.09 -11.76
C PRO A 50 -1.17 -4.57 -10.31
N ALA A 51 -0.58 -3.39 -10.04
CA ALA A 51 -0.44 -2.84 -8.69
C ALA A 51 -1.75 -2.79 -7.88
N ARG A 52 -2.85 -2.39 -8.52
CA ARG A 52 -4.18 -2.40 -7.90
C ARG A 52 -4.59 -3.79 -7.43
N GLN A 53 -4.39 -4.80 -8.29
CA GLN A 53 -4.75 -6.18 -7.97
C GLN A 53 -3.85 -6.76 -6.87
N ALA A 54 -2.54 -6.50 -6.94
CA ALA A 54 -1.58 -6.94 -5.94
C ALA A 54 -1.92 -6.39 -4.54
N LEU A 55 -2.25 -5.10 -4.44
CA LEU A 55 -2.66 -4.48 -3.18
C LEU A 55 -3.98 -5.04 -2.65
N VAL A 56 -4.98 -5.24 -3.51
CA VAL A 56 -6.25 -5.84 -3.08
C VAL A 56 -6.03 -7.25 -2.55
N GLN A 57 -5.29 -8.08 -3.26
CA GLN A 57 -5.00 -9.46 -2.82
C GLN A 57 -4.26 -9.47 -1.48
N ALA A 58 -3.21 -8.66 -1.32
CA ALA A 58 -2.44 -8.58 -0.08
C ALA A 58 -3.32 -8.19 1.13
N PHE A 59 -4.27 -7.28 0.94
CA PHE A 59 -5.19 -6.86 2.00
C PHE A 59 -6.28 -7.88 2.28
N GLU A 60 -6.84 -8.53 1.26
CA GLU A 60 -7.89 -9.55 1.46
C GLU A 60 -7.35 -10.79 2.17
N GLU A 61 -6.12 -11.21 1.86
CA GLU A 61 -5.45 -12.34 2.52
C GLU A 61 -5.11 -12.03 3.98
N ALA A 62 -4.71 -10.80 4.29
CA ALA A 62 -4.30 -10.41 5.64
C ALA A 62 -5.46 -10.05 6.58
N PHE A 63 -6.58 -9.56 6.04
CA PHE A 63 -7.71 -9.06 6.83
C PHE A 63 -8.98 -9.90 6.61
N TRP A 64 -9.78 -9.56 5.60
CA TRP A 64 -10.96 -10.31 5.17
C TRP A 64 -11.32 -9.95 3.73
N PRO A 65 -11.99 -10.85 2.97
CA PRO A 65 -12.43 -10.56 1.61
C PRO A 65 -13.32 -9.32 1.54
N GLY A 66 -13.02 -8.39 0.63
CA GLY A 66 -13.73 -7.15 0.47
C GLY A 66 -13.42 -6.05 1.49
N CYS A 67 -12.37 -6.19 2.31
CA CYS A 67 -11.95 -5.16 3.27
C CYS A 67 -11.71 -3.78 2.65
N LEU A 68 -11.34 -3.73 1.36
CA LEU A 68 -11.11 -2.48 0.63
C LEU A 68 -12.31 -1.99 -0.20
N GLN A 69 -13.49 -2.60 -0.13
CA GLN A 69 -14.62 -2.24 -1.02
C GLN A 69 -15.33 -0.92 -0.67
N GLY A 70 -15.18 -0.41 0.55
CA GLY A 70 -15.80 0.85 0.95
C GLY A 70 -15.23 2.07 0.23
N ASP A 71 -16.04 3.11 0.01
CA ASP A 71 -15.64 4.33 -0.71
C ASP A 71 -14.36 4.97 -0.16
N ARG A 72 -14.21 5.01 1.17
CA ARG A 72 -12.99 5.52 1.83
C ARG A 72 -11.77 4.69 1.45
N ALA A 73 -11.87 3.38 1.53
CA ALA A 73 -10.75 2.47 1.26
C ALA A 73 -10.37 2.49 -0.23
N GLN A 74 -11.36 2.56 -1.13
CA GLN A 74 -11.12 2.73 -2.57
C GLN A 74 -10.44 4.06 -2.88
N ALA A 75 -10.85 5.16 -2.23
CA ALA A 75 -10.20 6.46 -2.40
C ALA A 75 -8.76 6.48 -1.85
N ALA A 76 -8.51 5.80 -0.72
CA ALA A 76 -7.17 5.62 -0.17
C ALA A 76 -6.27 4.79 -1.11
N LEU A 77 -6.79 3.67 -1.62
CA LEU A 77 -6.07 2.82 -2.58
C LEU A 77 -5.73 3.58 -3.86
N GLN A 78 -6.66 4.39 -4.38
CA GLN A 78 -6.40 5.20 -5.56
C GLN A 78 -5.28 6.23 -5.31
N ARG A 79 -5.19 6.81 -4.11
CA ARG A 79 -4.08 7.71 -3.74
C ARG A 79 -2.74 7.00 -3.75
N VAL A 80 -2.67 5.76 -3.26
CA VAL A 80 -1.43 4.95 -3.30
C VAL A 80 -1.01 4.65 -4.73
N LEU A 81 -1.97 4.37 -5.62
CA LEU A 81 -1.71 4.05 -7.03
C LEU A 81 -1.33 5.27 -7.88
N ASP A 82 -1.84 6.44 -7.53
CA ASP A 82 -1.54 7.72 -8.20
C ASP A 82 -0.26 8.37 -7.65
N ALA A 83 0.16 7.96 -6.44
CA ALA A 83 1.36 8.48 -5.81
C ALA A 83 2.57 8.22 -6.73
N PRO A 84 3.39 9.25 -7.01
CA PRO A 84 4.64 9.03 -7.71
C PRO A 84 5.49 8.08 -6.88
N ALA A 85 6.15 7.11 -7.53
CA ALA A 85 7.16 6.29 -6.88
C ALA A 85 8.10 7.23 -6.10
N PRO A 86 8.22 7.08 -4.77
CA PRO A 86 9.01 8.02 -4.00
C PRO A 86 10.44 7.97 -4.53
N GLN A 87 10.99 9.15 -4.81
CA GLN A 87 12.33 9.22 -5.37
C GLN A 87 13.33 8.81 -4.29
N PRO A 88 14.30 7.92 -4.59
CA PRO A 88 15.36 7.61 -3.64
C PRO A 88 16.24 8.86 -3.49
N GLY A 89 16.05 9.62 -2.41
CA GLY A 89 16.98 10.66 -1.99
C GLY A 89 16.35 11.98 -1.58
N ALA A 90 16.23 12.17 -0.27
CA ALA A 90 16.57 13.45 0.36
C ALA A 90 16.97 13.25 1.83
N ARG A 91 18.08 12.54 2.08
CA ARG A 91 19.02 12.92 3.15
C ARG A 91 20.36 12.20 3.03
#